data_AF-A0A0L6JXW9-F1
#
_entry.id   AF-A0A0L6JXW9-F1
#
_cell.length_a   1.000
_cell.length_b   1.000
_cell.length_c   1.000
_cell.angle_alpha   90.00
_cell.angle_beta   90.00
_cell.angle_gamma   90.00
#
_symmetry.space_group_name_H-M   'P 1'
#
loop_
_entity.id
_entity.type
_entity.pdbx_description
1 polymer ?
#
loop_
_entity_poly.entity_id
_entity_poly.type
_entity_poly.pdbx_seq_one_letter_code
_entity_poly.pdbx_strand_id
1 'polypeptide(L)'
;MKRENLLINLVWLLICLLPLLCSFILKTDGQVVAFRFHNNYYEFGMPCVFKTITGYECPSCGGTRSFVYMSKLSIVSAWNANKAATMLYMLMILQIPYRLILIVGGKVPFQRCIARIGIVFLIFIGVVDITEFVAQFI
;
A
#
# COMPACT_ATOMS: atom_id res chain seq x y z
N MET A 1 23.58 -16.40 -9.86
CA MET A 1 22.32 -16.42 -10.63
C MET A 1 21.10 -16.95 -9.86
N LYS A 2 20.99 -18.24 -9.43
CA LYS A 2 19.77 -18.74 -8.73
C LYS A 2 19.55 -18.11 -7.35
N ARG A 3 20.63 -17.85 -6.59
CA ARG A 3 20.60 -17.23 -5.25
C ARG A 3 20.20 -15.74 -5.28
N GLU A 4 20.64 -14.99 -6.28
CA GLU A 4 20.29 -13.57 -6.44
C GLU A 4 18.78 -13.41 -6.75
N ASN A 5 18.26 -14.24 -7.65
CA ASN A 5 16.83 -14.25 -7.97
C ASN A 5 15.97 -14.61 -6.74
N LEU A 6 16.44 -15.53 -5.90
CA LEU A 6 15.76 -15.89 -4.66
C LEU A 6 15.70 -14.70 -3.68
N LEU A 7 16.84 -14.03 -3.45
CA LEU A 7 16.93 -12.87 -2.58
C LEU A 7 16.01 -11.74 -3.05
N ILE A 8 15.99 -11.44 -4.34
CA ILE A 8 15.11 -10.41 -4.92
C ILE A 8 13.64 -10.73 -4.62
N ASN A 9 13.19 -11.97 -4.87
CA ASN A 9 11.80 -12.33 -4.62
C ASN A 9 11.43 -12.29 -3.12
N LEU A 10 12.36 -12.67 -2.23
CA LEU A 10 12.18 -12.55 -0.78
C LEU A 10 12.06 -11.09 -0.33
N VAL A 11 12.93 -10.21 -0.81
CA VAL A 11 12.88 -8.79 -0.50
C VAL A 11 11.56 -8.17 -0.97
N TRP A 12 11.14 -8.45 -2.20
CA TRP A 12 9.85 -7.99 -2.72
C TRP A 12 8.67 -8.54 -1.92
N LEU A 13 8.72 -9.81 -1.52
CA LEU A 13 7.70 -10.41 -0.68
C LEU A 13 7.62 -9.70 0.68
N LEU A 14 8.75 -9.41 1.33
CA LEU A 14 8.79 -8.70 2.61
C LEU A 14 8.26 -7.27 2.48
N ILE A 15 8.64 -6.55 1.42
CA ILE A 15 8.14 -5.19 1.14
C ILE A 15 6.61 -5.19 0.95
N CYS A 16 6.04 -6.23 0.33
CA CYS A 16 4.59 -6.35 0.19
C CYS A 16 3.92 -6.80 1.49
N LEU A 17 4.50 -7.77 2.19
CA LEU A 17 3.89 -8.43 3.32
C LEU A 17 3.90 -7.57 4.58
N LEU A 18 5.00 -6.87 4.88
CA LEU A 18 5.14 -6.11 6.12
C LEU A 18 4.07 -5.01 6.27
N PRO A 19 3.83 -4.12 5.28
CA PRO A 19 2.81 -3.07 5.42
C PRO A 19 1.40 -3.64 5.54
N LEU A 20 1.11 -4.74 4.84
CA LEU A 20 -0.18 -5.44 4.92
C LEU A 20 -0.39 -6.05 6.31
N LEU A 21 0.61 -6.72 6.88
CA LEU A 21 0.51 -7.26 8.23
C LEU A 21 0.38 -6.15 9.27
N CYS A 22 1.15 -5.07 9.14
CA CYS A 22 1.01 -3.90 9.99
C CYS A 22 -0.42 -3.34 9.93
N SER A 23 -1.03 -3.22 8.75
CA SER A 23 -2.36 -2.61 8.65
C SER A 23 -3.50 -3.40 9.31
N PHE A 24 -3.34 -4.71 9.53
CA PHE A 24 -4.27 -5.51 10.37
C PHE A 24 -4.16 -5.18 11.86
N ILE A 25 -2.98 -4.76 12.30
CA ILE A 25 -2.66 -4.50 13.70
C ILE A 25 -3.08 -3.06 14.09
N LEU A 26 -2.99 -2.13 13.15
CA LEU A 26 -3.31 -0.72 13.36
C LEU A 26 -4.83 -0.45 13.31
N LYS A 27 -5.28 0.54 14.06
CA LYS A 27 -6.62 1.12 13.99
C LYS A 27 -6.55 2.58 13.56
N THR A 28 -7.61 3.09 12.95
CA THR A 28 -7.75 4.50 12.60
C THR A 28 -9.19 4.93 12.86
N ASP A 29 -9.36 6.18 13.26
CA ASP A 29 -10.62 6.92 13.36
C ASP A 29 -10.86 7.82 12.12
N GLY A 30 -9.94 7.79 11.15
CA GLY A 30 -9.94 8.64 9.95
C GLY A 30 -9.02 9.85 10.05
N GLN A 31 -8.55 10.22 11.24
CA GLN A 31 -7.62 11.32 11.46
C GLN A 31 -6.23 10.78 11.78
N VAL A 32 -6.13 9.94 12.79
CA VAL A 32 -4.88 9.36 13.27
C VAL A 32 -4.85 7.85 13.08
N VAL A 33 -3.66 7.27 13.16
CA VAL A 33 -3.50 5.82 13.24
C VAL A 33 -3.03 5.49 14.65
N ALA A 34 -3.59 4.47 15.26
CA ALA A 34 -3.27 4.09 16.62
C ALA A 34 -3.07 2.57 16.72
N PHE A 35 -2.14 2.16 17.56
CA PHE A 35 -1.97 0.77 17.95
C PHE A 35 -2.68 0.52 19.28
N ARG A 36 -3.50 -0.54 19.33
CA ARG A 36 -4.16 -0.96 20.57
C ARG A 36 -3.27 -1.98 21.28
N PHE A 37 -2.75 -1.62 22.44
CA PHE A 37 -2.06 -2.55 23.32
C PHE A 37 -2.79 -2.59 24.67
N HIS A 38 -3.35 -3.76 25.01
CA HIS A 38 -4.22 -3.95 26.16
C HIS A 38 -5.47 -3.03 26.10
N ASN A 39 -5.70 -2.23 27.15
CA ASN A 39 -6.78 -1.24 27.24
C ASN A 39 -6.34 0.18 26.86
N ASN A 40 -5.08 0.36 26.43
CA ASN A 40 -4.51 1.66 26.07
C ASN A 40 -4.40 1.80 24.54
N TYR A 41 -4.63 3.02 24.06
CA TYR A 41 -4.44 3.41 22.68
C TYR A 41 -3.17 4.25 22.57
N TYR A 42 -2.25 3.82 21.71
CA TYR A 42 -1.03 4.54 21.42
C TYR A 42 -1.14 5.12 20.01
N GLU A 43 -1.31 6.43 19.91
CA GLU A 43 -1.33 7.13 18.64
C GLU A 43 0.05 7.06 17.99
N PHE A 44 0.07 6.72 16.70
CA PHE A 44 1.27 6.52 15.92
C PHE A 44 1.17 7.26 14.59
N GLY A 45 2.23 8.03 14.29
CA GLY A 45 2.33 8.84 13.09
C GLY A 45 2.24 10.31 13.41
N MET A 46 3.13 11.09 12.82
CA MET A 46 3.02 12.55 12.87
C MET A 46 1.91 13.00 11.92
N PRO A 47 1.13 14.03 12.29
CA PRO A 47 0.25 14.69 11.34
C PRO A 47 1.07 15.12 10.12
N CYS A 48 0.47 14.99 8.94
CA CYS A 48 1.14 15.37 7.69
C CYS A 48 1.49 16.86 7.74
N VAL A 49 2.78 17.18 7.94
CA VAL A 49 3.28 18.56 8.07
C VAL A 49 2.88 19.39 6.84
N PHE A 50 2.91 18.81 5.65
CA PHE A 50 2.47 19.47 4.41
C PHE A 50 1.00 19.91 4.49
N LYS A 51 0.10 19.04 4.96
CA LYS A 51 -1.31 19.37 5.15
C LYS A 51 -1.51 20.41 6.25
N THR A 52 -0.74 20.34 7.33
CA THR A 52 -0.81 21.33 8.41
C THR A 52 -0.39 22.73 7.96
N ILE A 53 0.62 22.84 7.08
CA ILE A 53 1.14 24.13 6.61
C ILE A 53 0.33 24.67 5.44
N THR A 54 -0.01 23.81 4.46
CA THR A 54 -0.61 24.24 3.19
C THR A 54 -2.12 24.09 3.14
N GLY A 55 -2.71 23.28 4.01
CA GLY A 55 -4.12 22.86 3.93
C GLY A 55 -4.39 21.73 2.92
N TYR A 56 -3.46 21.46 2.00
CA TYR A 56 -3.61 20.46 0.93
C TYR A 56 -3.08 19.09 1.34
N GLU A 57 -3.66 18.03 0.79
CA GLU A 57 -3.20 16.66 0.98
C GLU A 57 -2.04 16.36 0.02
N CYS A 58 -0.87 16.01 0.56
CA CYS A 58 0.21 15.50 -0.27
C CYS A 58 -0.13 14.09 -0.84
N PRO A 59 0.57 13.61 -1.89
CA PRO A 59 0.23 12.34 -2.54
C PRO A 59 0.27 11.13 -1.59
N SER A 60 1.14 11.15 -0.58
CA SER A 60 1.22 10.09 0.44
C SER A 60 0.26 10.27 1.62
N CYS A 61 -0.48 11.38 1.69
CA CYS A 61 -1.37 11.67 2.80
C CYS A 61 -2.47 10.62 2.88
N GLY A 62 -2.75 10.10 4.08
CA GLY A 62 -3.78 9.10 4.28
C GLY A 62 -3.46 7.69 3.79
N GLY A 63 -2.28 7.42 3.22
CA GLY A 63 -1.91 6.10 2.72
C GLY A 63 -2.00 4.98 3.77
N THR A 64 -1.42 5.19 4.96
CA THR A 64 -1.51 4.21 6.07
C THR A 64 -2.96 3.99 6.53
N ARG A 65 -3.79 5.05 6.56
CA ARG A 65 -5.22 4.94 6.93
C ARG A 65 -5.98 4.13 5.88
N SER A 66 -5.70 4.38 4.60
CA SER A 66 -6.27 3.60 3.49
C SER A 66 -5.94 2.11 3.63
N PHE A 67 -4.69 1.77 3.97
CA PHE A 67 -4.29 0.38 4.24
C PHE A 67 -5.08 -0.24 5.41
N VAL A 68 -5.24 0.50 6.52
CA VAL A 68 -6.04 0.03 7.67
C VAL A 68 -7.51 -0.18 7.28
N TYR A 69 -8.11 0.72 6.50
CA TYR A 69 -9.48 0.55 6.01
C TYR A 69 -9.61 -0.65 5.08
N MET A 70 -8.64 -0.88 4.18
CA MET A 70 -8.60 -2.06 3.31
C MET A 70 -8.50 -3.36 4.11
N SER A 71 -7.67 -3.41 5.15
CA SER A 71 -7.58 -4.58 6.04
C SER A 71 -8.88 -4.85 6.82
N LYS A 72 -9.72 -3.84 6.99
CA LYS A 72 -11.07 -3.96 7.58
C LYS A 72 -12.18 -4.13 6.54
N LEU A 73 -11.84 -4.38 5.27
CA LEU A 73 -12.77 -4.52 4.14
C LEU A 73 -13.65 -3.27 3.89
N SER A 74 -13.22 -2.10 4.38
CA SER A 74 -13.92 -0.83 4.17
C SER A 74 -13.36 -0.11 2.94
N ILE A 75 -13.72 -0.60 1.76
CA ILE A 75 -13.15 -0.13 0.48
C ILE A 75 -13.48 1.34 0.22
N VAL A 76 -14.71 1.78 0.49
CA VAL A 76 -15.13 3.17 0.28
C VAL A 76 -14.33 4.13 1.17
N SER A 77 -14.16 3.79 2.45
CA SER A 77 -13.35 4.58 3.38
C SER A 77 -11.88 4.59 2.98
N ALA A 78 -11.36 3.46 2.49
CA ALA A 78 -9.99 3.38 1.98
C ALA A 78 -9.79 4.29 0.77
N TRP A 79 -10.72 4.24 -0.19
CA TRP A 79 -10.69 5.03 -1.41
C TRP A 79 -10.74 6.54 -1.10
N ASN A 80 -11.60 6.94 -0.18
CA ASN A 80 -11.71 8.33 0.28
C ASN A 80 -10.49 8.77 1.09
N ALA A 81 -9.81 7.85 1.79
CA ALA A 81 -8.62 8.18 2.56
C ALA A 81 -7.38 8.38 1.67
N ASN A 82 -7.18 7.54 0.65
CA ASN A 82 -6.17 7.69 -0.41
C ASN A 82 -6.43 6.67 -1.54
N LYS A 83 -6.76 7.14 -2.74
CA LYS A 83 -7.10 6.31 -3.90
C LYS A 83 -5.89 5.50 -4.39
N ALA A 84 -4.73 6.14 -4.52
CA ALA A 84 -3.50 5.50 -4.98
C ALA A 84 -3.05 4.38 -4.04
N ALA A 85 -3.09 4.61 -2.72
CA ALA A 85 -2.79 3.62 -1.70
C ALA A 85 -3.79 2.44 -1.71
N THR A 86 -5.07 2.71 -1.97
CA THR A 86 -6.10 1.67 -2.12
C THR A 86 -5.78 0.72 -3.27
N MET A 87 -5.40 1.27 -4.43
CA MET A 87 -4.99 0.50 -5.60
C MET A 87 -3.66 -0.24 -5.36
N LEU A 88 -2.70 0.40 -4.69
CA LEU A 88 -1.43 -0.21 -4.31
C LEU A 88 -1.64 -1.41 -3.38
N TYR A 89 -2.53 -1.31 -2.40
CA TYR A 89 -2.88 -2.42 -1.51
C TYR A 89 -3.39 -3.64 -2.28
N MET A 90 -4.26 -3.44 -3.28
CA MET A 90 -4.73 -4.52 -4.15
C MET A 90 -3.58 -5.17 -4.94
N LEU A 91 -2.68 -4.36 -5.49
CA LEU A 91 -1.52 -4.87 -6.21
C LEU A 91 -0.61 -5.70 -5.28
N MET A 92 -0.38 -5.24 -4.04
CA MET A 92 0.45 -5.96 -3.06
C MET A 92 -0.14 -7.32 -2.70
N ILE A 93 -1.47 -7.41 -2.53
CA ILE A 93 -2.15 -8.70 -2.30
C ILE A 93 -1.92 -9.66 -3.48
N LEU A 94 -2.00 -9.18 -4.72
CA LEU A 94 -1.77 -10.01 -5.91
C LEU A 94 -0.30 -10.42 -6.08
N GLN A 95 0.64 -9.56 -5.64
CA GLN A 95 2.08 -9.85 -5.72
C GLN A 95 2.50 -10.96 -4.75
N ILE A 96 1.89 -11.07 -3.56
CA ILE A 96 2.24 -12.11 -2.58
C ILE A 96 2.19 -13.53 -3.15
N PRO A 97 1.06 -14.04 -3.68
CA PRO A 97 0.99 -15.41 -4.21
C PRO A 97 1.92 -15.58 -5.41
N TYR A 98 2.04 -14.58 -6.28
CA TYR A 98 2.96 -14.61 -7.41
C TYR A 98 4.43 -14.81 -6.96
N ARG A 99 4.89 -14.07 -5.95
CA ARG A 99 6.25 -14.19 -5.42
C ARG A 99 6.46 -15.49 -4.66
N LEU A 100 5.47 -15.97 -3.91
CA LEU A 100 5.53 -17.26 -3.22
C LEU A 100 5.72 -18.41 -4.21
N ILE A 101 4.98 -18.44 -5.32
CA ILE A 101 5.13 -19.46 -6.37
C ILE A 101 6.57 -19.46 -6.93
N LEU A 102 7.13 -18.28 -7.20
CA LEU A 102 8.50 -18.16 -7.72
C LEU A 102 9.57 -18.61 -6.71
N ILE A 103 9.36 -18.36 -5.41
CA ILE A 103 10.28 -18.78 -4.33
C ILE A 103 10.29 -20.30 -4.17
N VAL A 104 9.11 -20.94 -4.21
CA VAL A 104 8.96 -22.41 -4.09
C VAL A 104 9.44 -23.14 -5.36
N GLY A 105 9.79 -22.40 -6.43
CA GLY A 105 10.28 -22.97 -7.69
C GLY A 105 9.16 -23.37 -8.65
N GLY A 106 7.93 -22.91 -8.41
CA GLY A 106 6.81 -23.07 -9.33
C GLY A 106 7.04 -22.28 -10.64
N LYS A 107 6.44 -22.77 -11.72
CA LYS A 107 6.47 -22.10 -13.02
C LYS A 107 5.18 -21.32 -13.20
N VAL A 108 5.29 -20.01 -13.42
CA VAL A 108 4.14 -19.15 -13.72
C VAL A 108 4.04 -19.00 -15.23
N PRO A 109 2.91 -19.41 -15.87
CA PRO A 109 2.73 -19.15 -17.29
C PRO A 109 2.69 -17.63 -17.52
N PHE A 110 3.25 -17.18 -18.65
CA PHE A 110 3.26 -15.75 -19.03
C PHE A 110 3.87 -14.79 -17.99
N GLN A 111 4.89 -15.23 -17.23
CA GLN A 111 5.58 -14.43 -16.22
C GLN A 111 5.95 -13.00 -16.70
N ARG A 112 6.39 -12.87 -17.97
CA ARG A 112 6.73 -11.57 -18.58
C ARG A 112 5.50 -10.66 -18.74
N CYS A 113 4.34 -11.20 -19.11
CA CYS A 113 3.12 -10.41 -19.26
C CYS A 113 2.62 -9.95 -17.89
N ILE A 114 2.62 -10.82 -16.88
CA ILE A 114 2.24 -10.47 -15.50
C ILE A 114 3.14 -9.34 -14.97
N ALA A 115 4.46 -9.45 -15.18
CA ALA A 115 5.40 -8.41 -14.77
C ALA A 115 5.13 -7.07 -15.49
N ARG A 116 4.88 -7.09 -16.80
CA ARG A 116 4.54 -5.88 -17.58
C ARG A 116 3.23 -5.25 -17.12
N ILE A 117 2.19 -6.07 -16.90
CA ILE A 117 0.89 -5.61 -16.40
C ILE A 117 1.07 -4.95 -15.02
N GLY A 118 1.83 -5.57 -14.12
CA GLY A 118 2.13 -4.99 -12.81
C GLY A 118 2.84 -3.63 -12.90
N ILE A 119 3.79 -3.47 -13.83
CA ILE A 119 4.47 -2.18 -14.07
C ILE A 119 3.49 -1.14 -14.63
N VAL A 120 2.68 -1.50 -15.62
CA VAL A 120 1.66 -0.60 -16.18
C VAL A 120 0.68 -0.16 -15.10
N PHE A 121 0.26 -1.07 -14.21
CA PHE A 121 -0.62 -0.75 -13.10
C PHE A 121 0.04 0.18 -12.08
N LEU A 122 1.33 0.00 -11.78
CA LEU A 122 2.09 0.94 -10.93
C LEU A 122 2.19 2.34 -11.55
N ILE A 123 2.43 2.42 -12.86
CA ILE A 123 2.44 3.69 -13.58
C ILE A 123 1.07 4.35 -13.50
N PHE A 124 -0.01 3.58 -13.71
CA PHE A 124 -1.37 4.08 -13.59
C PHE A 124 -1.69 4.60 -12.18
N ILE A 125 -1.27 3.89 -11.13
CA ILE A 125 -1.38 4.37 -9.74
C ILE A 125 -0.65 5.71 -9.58
N GLY A 126 0.58 5.83 -10.08
CA GLY A 126 1.35 7.07 -10.01
C GLY A 126 0.67 8.23 -10.76
N VAL A 127 0.06 7.96 -11.91
CA VAL A 127 -0.73 8.98 -12.64
C VAL A 127 -1.93 9.42 -11.80
N VAL A 128 -2.70 8.48 -11.25
CA VAL A 128 -3.86 8.80 -10.38
C VAL A 128 -3.42 9.66 -9.20
N ASP A 129 -2.34 9.27 -8.52
CA ASP A 129 -1.78 9.98 -7.36
C ASP A 129 -1.42 11.44 -7.70
N ILE A 130 -0.72 11.65 -8.82
CA ILE A 130 -0.35 13.00 -9.28
C ILE A 130 -1.58 13.79 -9.73
N THR A 131 -2.53 13.18 -10.43
CA THR A 131 -3.74 13.89 -10.87
C THR A 131 -4.60 14.35 -9.70
N GLU A 132 -4.76 13.52 -8.66
CA GLU A 132 -5.49 13.87 -7.44
C GLU A 132 -4.78 14.97 -6.65
N PHE A 133 -3.44 14.95 -6.62
CA PHE A 133 -2.66 16.02 -6.02
C PHE A 133 -2.85 17.35 -6.78
N VAL A 134 -2.71 17.35 -8.10
CA VAL A 134 -2.83 18.57 -8.94
C VAL A 134 -4.26 19.12 -8.90
N ALA A 135 -5.28 18.25 -8.88
CA ALA A 135 -6.68 18.65 -8.85
C ALA A 135 -7.06 19.46 -7.59
N GLN A 136 -6.25 19.45 -6.53
CA GLN A 136 -6.48 20.28 -5.35
C GLN A 136 -6.16 21.76 -5.56
N PHE A 137 -5.39 22.11 -6.60
CA PHE A 137 -4.95 23.48 -6.88
C PHE A 137 -5.74 24.18 -7.99
N ILE A 138 -6.69 23.47 -8.62
CA ILE A 138 -7.55 23.97 -9.70
C ILE A 138 -8.93 24.26 -9.10
#